data_AF-A0A7Y0EGM8-F1
#
_entry.id   AF-A0A7Y0EGM8-F1
#
_cell.length_a   1.000
_cell.length_b   1.000
_cell.length_c   1.000
_cell.angle_alpha   90.00
_cell.angle_beta   90.00
_cell.angle_gamma   90.00
#
_symmetry.space_group_name_H-M   'P 1'
#
loop_
_entity.id
_entity.type
_entity.pdbx_description
1 polymer ?
#
loop_
_entity_poly.entity_id
_entity_poly.type
_entity_poly.pdbx_seq_one_letter_code
_entity_poly.pdbx_strand_id
1 'polypeptide(L)'
;MSLKRLKTFFYYLYSSIIIKNVIVPLTSEYRVNILVVDDSLYSRCRSKSVELLARVRNHVDHKYVKSFRLLTLGWSDDNTFLPLAFTLLFSEKEKNRLCSENQTIDKRTNGPKLQKRLF
;
A
#
# COMPACT_ATOMS: atom_id res chain seq x y z
N MET A 1 2.32 9.54 -20.85
CA MET A 1 2.43 8.66 -19.67
C MET A 1 2.78 9.51 -18.44
N SER A 2 2.03 9.44 -17.33
CA SER A 2 2.28 10.28 -16.14
C SER A 2 3.59 9.91 -15.43
N LEU A 3 4.38 10.90 -14.98
CA LEU A 3 5.66 10.71 -14.27
C LEU A 3 5.57 9.75 -13.06
N LYS A 4 4.41 9.67 -12.40
CA LYS A 4 4.15 8.71 -11.31
C LYS A 4 4.18 7.26 -11.80
N ARG A 5 3.56 6.98 -12.96
CA ARG A 5 3.57 5.65 -13.59
C ARG A 5 4.97 5.25 -14.02
N LEU A 6 5.78 6.21 -14.46
CA LEU A 6 7.17 5.96 -14.85
C LEU A 6 8.05 5.56 -13.66
N LYS A 7 7.91 6.23 -12.51
CA LYS A 7 8.66 5.87 -11.29
C LYS A 7 8.31 4.48 -10.77
N THR A 8 7.01 4.16 -10.71
CA THR A 8 6.56 2.82 -10.32
C THR A 8 7.03 1.75 -11.30
N PHE A 9 7.04 2.06 -12.60
CA PHE A 9 7.59 1.17 -13.62
C PHE A 9 9.07 0.86 -13.39
N PHE A 10 9.91 1.88 -13.15
CA PHE A 10 11.33 1.66 -12.84
C PHE A 10 11.53 0.86 -11.56
N TYR A 11 10.70 1.07 -10.53
CA TYR A 11 10.76 0.29 -9.30
C TYR A 11 10.49 -1.20 -9.58
N TYR A 12 9.44 -1.52 -10.34
CA TYR A 12 9.15 -2.90 -10.71
C TYR A 12 10.23 -3.53 -11.59
N LEU A 13 10.81 -2.75 -12.52
CA LEU A 13 11.94 -3.22 -13.31
C LEU A 13 13.13 -3.57 -12.40
N TYR A 14 13.46 -2.69 -11.45
CA TYR A 14 14.54 -2.93 -10.50
C TYR A 14 14.27 -4.15 -9.60
N SER A 15 13.05 -4.28 -9.05
CA SER A 15 12.66 -5.48 -8.30
C SER A 15 12.79 -6.74 -9.14
N SER A 16 12.41 -6.71 -10.42
CA SER A 16 12.54 -7.86 -11.32
C SER A 16 14.00 -8.26 -11.56
N ILE A 17 14.91 -7.28 -11.64
CA ILE A 17 16.35 -7.51 -11.78
C ILE A 17 16.89 -8.16 -10.51
N ILE A 18 16.50 -7.68 -9.33
CA ILE A 18 16.90 -8.28 -8.05
C ILE A 18 16.41 -9.72 -7.96
N ILE A 19 15.12 -9.96 -8.24
CA ILE A 19 14.55 -11.30 -8.18
C ILE A 19 15.35 -12.25 -9.09
N LYS A 20 15.56 -11.87 -10.35
CA LYS A 20 16.23 -12.73 -11.34
C LYS A 20 17.72 -12.95 -11.09
N ASN A 21 18.45 -11.90 -10.70
CA ASN A 21 19.91 -11.95 -10.65
C ASN A 21 20.46 -12.22 -9.25
N VAL A 22 19.65 -12.01 -8.21
CA VAL A 22 20.08 -12.18 -6.81
C VAL A 22 19.32 -13.32 -6.15
N ILE A 23 17.98 -13.35 -6.23
CA ILE A 23 17.18 -14.31 -5.46
C ILE A 23 17.12 -15.68 -6.15
N VAL A 24 16.77 -15.72 -7.44
CA VAL A 24 16.63 -16.97 -8.21
C VAL A 24 17.92 -17.82 -8.18
N PRO A 25 19.14 -17.28 -8.33
CA PRO A 25 20.36 -18.09 -8.27
C PRO A 25 20.66 -18.68 -6.88
N LEU A 26 20.08 -18.12 -5.82
CA LEU A 26 20.26 -18.58 -4.43
C LEU A 26 19.18 -19.57 -4.00
N THR A 27 18.25 -19.92 -4.90
CA THR A 27 17.09 -20.76 -4.60
C THR A 27 16.98 -21.91 -5.59
N SER A 28 16.13 -22.88 -5.28
CA SER A 28 15.92 -24.06 -6.13
C SER A 28 14.88 -23.78 -7.21
N GLU A 29 15.05 -24.37 -8.39
CA GLU A 29 14.08 -24.31 -9.49
C GLU A 29 12.70 -24.89 -9.14
N TYR A 30 12.62 -25.73 -8.10
CA TYR A 30 11.35 -26.28 -7.61
C TYR A 30 10.52 -25.29 -6.77
N ARG A 31 11.06 -24.10 -6.48
CA ARG A 31 10.33 -23.06 -5.72
C ARG A 31 9.21 -22.47 -6.55
N VAL A 32 8.05 -22.28 -5.92
CA VAL A 32 6.87 -21.68 -6.56
C VAL A 32 6.89 -20.19 -6.33
N ASN A 33 6.90 -19.43 -7.42
CA ASN A 33 6.82 -17.97 -7.38
C ASN A 33 5.35 -17.53 -7.34
N ILE A 34 5.00 -16.70 -6.37
CA ILE A 34 3.66 -16.16 -6.18
C ILE A 34 3.67 -14.63 -6.14
N LEU A 35 2.60 -14.03 -6.65
CA LEU A 35 2.28 -12.63 -6.42
C LEU A 35 1.18 -12.55 -5.37
N VAL A 36 1.45 -11.80 -4.31
CA VAL A 36 0.53 -11.61 -3.19
C VAL A 36 -0.10 -10.24 -3.32
N VAL A 37 -1.43 -10.20 -3.35
CA VAL A 37 -2.22 -8.97 -3.26
C VAL A 37 -3.09 -9.10 -2.03
N ASP A 38 -2.91 -8.19 -1.08
CA ASP A 38 -3.64 -8.21 0.20
C ASP A 38 -4.12 -6.80 0.56
N ASP A 39 -5.34 -6.70 1.06
CA ASP A 39 -5.89 -5.49 1.67
C ASP A 39 -5.99 -5.63 3.19
N SER A 40 -5.06 -5.00 3.89
CA SER A 40 -5.01 -5.05 5.34
C SER A 40 -5.49 -3.74 5.98
N LEU A 41 -5.96 -3.80 7.22
CA LEU A 41 -6.34 -2.59 7.96
C LEU A 41 -5.07 -1.93 8.53
N TYR A 42 -4.79 -0.70 8.09
CA TYR A 42 -3.67 0.09 8.60
C TYR A 42 -4.12 1.05 9.70
N SER A 43 -3.99 0.59 10.94
CA SER A 43 -4.46 1.31 12.13
C SER A 43 -3.66 2.58 12.42
N ARG A 44 -4.38 3.66 12.69
CA ARG A 44 -3.87 4.99 13.06
C ARG A 44 -4.60 5.54 14.27
N CYS A 45 -4.93 4.68 15.25
CA CYS A 45 -5.73 5.04 16.43
C CYS A 45 -5.22 6.25 17.22
N ARG A 46 -3.90 6.46 17.30
CA ARG A 46 -3.28 7.60 18.01
C ARG A 46 -3.18 8.88 17.18
N SER A 47 -3.49 8.81 15.88
CA SER A 47 -3.48 9.97 14.99
C SER A 47 -4.72 10.85 15.24
N LYS A 48 -4.50 12.17 15.33
CA LYS A 48 -5.56 13.18 15.53
C LYS A 48 -5.90 13.94 14.24
N SER A 49 -4.88 14.34 13.47
CA SER A 49 -5.01 15.20 12.28
C SER A 49 -4.20 14.64 11.11
N VAL A 50 -4.69 13.54 10.52
CA VAL A 50 -4.09 12.95 9.32
C VAL A 50 -5.07 13.10 8.18
N GLU A 51 -4.62 13.70 7.09
CA GLU A 51 -5.42 13.91 5.89
C GLU A 51 -6.09 12.60 5.43
N LEU A 52 -7.39 12.68 5.13
CA LEU A 52 -8.23 11.56 4.65
C LEU A 52 -8.39 10.38 5.62
N LEU A 53 -7.99 10.53 6.89
CA LEU A 53 -8.21 9.53 7.92
C LEU A 53 -9.70 9.24 8.10
N ALA A 54 -10.09 7.97 8.07
CA ALA A 54 -11.48 7.54 8.22
C ALA A 54 -11.68 6.66 9.46
N ARG A 55 -12.92 6.58 9.94
CA ARG A 55 -13.33 5.60 10.94
C ARG A 55 -13.85 4.35 10.21
N VAL A 56 -13.10 3.25 10.29
CA VAL A 56 -13.39 2.01 9.57
C VAL A 56 -13.77 0.91 10.56
N ARG A 57 -14.72 0.06 10.17
CA ARG A 57 -15.11 -1.12 10.93
C ARG A 57 -14.01 -2.18 10.79
N ASN A 58 -13.37 -2.56 11.90
CA ASN A 58 -12.51 -3.74 11.96
C ASN A 58 -13.38 -4.98 12.17
N HIS A 59 -13.48 -5.83 11.15
CA HIS A 59 -14.30 -7.04 11.23
C HIS A 59 -13.73 -8.08 12.22
N VAL A 60 -12.42 -8.06 12.47
CA VAL A 60 -11.75 -8.97 13.41
C VAL A 60 -12.13 -8.64 14.85
N ASP A 61 -11.84 -7.42 15.30
CA ASP A 61 -12.04 -7.03 16.72
C ASP A 61 -13.47 -6.62 17.06
N HIS A 62 -14.37 -6.69 16.09
CA HIS A 62 -15.71 -6.13 16.17
C HIS A 62 -15.78 -4.64 16.63
N LYS A 63 -14.76 -3.83 16.34
CA LYS A 63 -14.67 -2.40 16.75
C LYS A 63 -14.50 -1.45 15.58
N TYR A 64 -14.77 -0.17 15.79
CA TYR A 64 -14.41 0.90 14.86
C TYR A 64 -13.06 1.50 15.23
N VAL A 65 -12.16 1.60 14.27
CA VAL A 65 -10.80 2.12 14.44
C VAL A 65 -10.54 3.27 13.47
N LYS A 66 -9.66 4.20 13.84
CA LYS A 66 -9.17 5.23 12.91
C LYS A 66 -8.12 4.58 12.02
N SER A 67 -8.35 4.49 10.72
CA SER A 67 -7.44 3.72 9.85
C SER A 67 -7.56 4.08 8.38
N PHE A 68 -6.62 3.56 7.61
CA PHE A 68 -6.69 3.40 6.16
C PHE A 68 -6.80 1.90 5.83
N ARG A 69 -7.21 1.56 4.60
CA ARG A 69 -6.98 0.22 4.06
C ARG A 69 -5.63 0.25 3.34
N LEU A 70 -4.72 -0.65 3.66
CA LEU A 70 -3.41 -0.76 3.02
C LEU A 70 -3.51 -1.88 1.99
N LEU A 71 -3.51 -1.50 0.71
CA LEU A 71 -3.39 -2.46 -0.38
C LEU A 71 -1.92 -2.69 -0.65
N THR A 72 -1.46 -3.92 -0.45
CA THR A 72 -0.08 -4.34 -0.69
C THR A 72 0.01 -5.24 -1.91
N LEU A 73 1.13 -5.13 -2.62
CA LEU A 73 1.56 -6.02 -3.67
C LEU A 73 2.95 -6.53 -3.29
N GLY A 74 3.11 -7.84 -3.23
CA GLY A 74 4.37 -8.51 -2.96
C GLY A 74 4.65 -9.65 -3.92
N TRP A 75 5.91 -10.04 -4.01
CA TRP A 75 6.34 -11.27 -4.65
C TRP A 75 6.95 -12.19 -3.60
N SER A 76 6.75 -13.49 -3.73
CA SER A 76 7.35 -14.48 -2.84
C SER A 76 7.72 -15.75 -3.60
N ASP A 77 8.75 -16.44 -3.14
CA ASP A 77 9.21 -17.76 -3.60
C ASP A 77 9.02 -18.82 -2.51
N ASP A 78 7.92 -18.70 -1.75
CA ASP A 78 7.55 -19.51 -0.56
C ASP A 78 8.39 -19.21 0.71
N ASN A 79 9.70 -18.98 0.60
CA ASN A 79 10.57 -18.70 1.75
C ASN A 79 10.89 -17.20 1.94
N THR A 80 11.02 -16.47 0.84
CA THR A 80 11.35 -15.04 0.80
C THR A 80 10.10 -14.25 0.45
N PHE A 81 9.92 -13.08 1.06
CA PHE A 81 8.88 -12.13 0.67
C PHE A 81 9.50 -10.78 0.31
N LEU A 82 9.25 -10.31 -0.91
CA LEU A 82 9.69 -9.01 -1.40
C LEU A 82 8.49 -8.07 -1.60
N PRO A 83 8.37 -6.98 -0.83
CA PRO A 83 7.33 -5.99 -1.07
C PRO A 83 7.61 -5.24 -2.37
N LEU A 84 6.63 -5.23 -3.28
CA LEU A 84 6.74 -4.56 -4.59
C LEU A 84 6.05 -3.20 -4.61
N ALA A 85 4.91 -3.06 -3.98
CA ALA A 85 4.21 -1.78 -3.88
C ALA A 85 3.21 -1.79 -2.74
N PHE A 86 2.83 -0.59 -2.32
CA PHE A 86 1.68 -0.41 -1.45
C PHE A 86 0.97 0.91 -1.73
N THR A 87 -0.29 0.99 -1.33
CA THR A 87 -1.06 2.25 -1.32
C THR A 87 -2.04 2.27 -0.17
N LEU A 88 -2.21 3.45 0.43
CA LEU A 88 -3.20 3.70 1.46
C LEU A 88 -4.51 4.11 0.80
N LEU A 89 -5.53 3.30 0.97
CA LEU A 89 -6.87 3.51 0.47
C LEU A 89 -7.73 4.20 1.54
N PHE A 90 -8.41 5.28 1.15
CA PHE A 90 -9.31 6.04 2.03
C PHE A 90 -10.75 6.01 1.50
N SER A 91 -11.73 6.13 2.41
CA SER A 91 -13.16 6.09 2.07
C SER A 91 -13.56 7.22 1.10
N GLU A 92 -14.22 6.90 -0.01
CA GLU A 92 -14.82 7.90 -0.91
C GLU A 92 -15.92 8.71 -0.20
N LYS A 93 -16.73 8.05 0.64
CA LYS A 93 -17.82 8.69 1.38
C LYS A 93 -17.27 9.68 2.40
N GLU A 94 -17.55 10.97 2.19
CA GLU A 94 -17.05 12.06 3.05
C GLU A 94 -17.46 11.89 4.51
N LYS A 95 -18.70 11.45 4.75
CA LYS A 95 -19.26 11.23 6.09
C LYS A 95 -18.46 10.26 6.96
N ASN A 96 -17.65 9.39 6.36
CA ASN A 96 -16.82 8.42 7.08
C ASN A 96 -15.40 8.97 7.36
N ARG A 97 -15.03 10.10 6.72
CA ARG A 97 -13.74 10.76 6.91
C ARG A 97 -13.79 11.60 8.18
N LEU A 98 -12.81 11.38 9.06
CA LEU A 98 -12.57 12.18 10.26
C LEU A 98 -11.81 13.46 9.93
N CYS A 99 -10.98 13.42 8.88
CA CYS A 99 -10.25 14.58 8.36
C CYS A 99 -10.46 14.63 6.85
N SER A 100 -10.86 15.80 6.33
CA SER A 100 -10.99 16.04 4.90
C SER A 100 -9.63 16.13 4.21
N GLU A 101 -9.64 16.16 2.87
CA GLU A 101 -8.45 16.56 2.10
C GLU A 101 -8.04 17.97 2.52
N ASN A 102 -6.73 18.20 2.68
CA ASN A 102 -6.20 19.49 3.05
C ASN A 102 -5.55 20.14 1.84
N GLN A 103 -6.19 21.17 1.31
CA GLN A 103 -5.74 21.87 0.10
C GLN A 103 -4.41 22.61 0.30
N THR A 104 -3.98 22.87 1.54
CA THR A 104 -2.71 23.55 1.82
C THR A 104 -1.51 22.60 1.80
N ILE A 105 -1.72 21.29 1.80
CA ILE A 105 -0.64 20.30 1.75
C ILE A 105 -0.09 20.19 0.32
N ASP A 106 1.23 20.30 0.18
CA ASP A 106 1.89 20.10 -1.11
C ASP A 106 1.74 18.63 -1.57
N LYS A 107 1.04 18.43 -2.70
CA LYS A 107 0.78 17.13 -3.33
C LYS A 107 2.03 16.43 -3.87
N ARG A 108 3.19 17.12 -3.86
CA ARG A 108 4.51 16.53 -4.13
C ARG A 108 5.10 15.81 -2.93
N THR A 109 4.54 15.95 -1.73
CA THR A 109 4.97 15.18 -0.55
C THR A 109 4.53 13.71 -0.64
N ASN A 110 5.07 12.86 0.23
CA ASN A 110 4.81 11.41 0.18
C ASN A 110 3.39 11.04 0.63
N GLY A 111 2.77 11.78 1.55
CA GLY A 111 1.43 11.48 2.06
C GLY A 111 0.38 11.38 0.93
N PRO A 112 0.14 12.47 0.19
CA PRO A 112 -0.80 12.47 -0.94
C PRO A 112 -0.41 11.54 -2.09
N LYS A 113 0.88 11.17 -2.22
CA LYS A 113 1.34 10.22 -3.25
C LYS A 113 0.99 8.77 -2.92
N LEU A 114 1.00 8.42 -1.63
CA LEU A 114 0.73 7.06 -1.15
C LEU A 114 -0.76 6.79 -1.00
N GLN A 115 -1.56 7.85 -0.88
CA GLN A 115 -3.01 7.77 -0.69
C GLN A 115 -3.74 7.69 -2.03
N LYS A 116 -4.70 6.78 -2.13
CA LYS A 116 -5.63 6.66 -3.26
C LYS A 116 -7.04 6.46 -2.75
N ARG A 117 -8.02 6.90 -3.54
CA ARG A 117 -9.44 6.73 -3.20
C ARG A 117 -9.82 5.26 -3.32
N LEU A 118 -10.45 4.74 -2.27
CA LEU A 118 -11.17 3.46 -2.27
C LEU A 118 -12.54 3.75 -2.90
N PHE A 119 -12.98 2.91 -3.85
CA PHE A 119 -14.23 3.06 -4.59
C PHE A 119 -15.43 3.47 -3.73
#